data_AF-A0A9W8GNI8-F1
#
_entry.id   AF-A0A9W8GNI8-F1
#
_cell.length_a   1.000
_cell.length_b   1.000
_cell.length_c   1.000
_cell.angle_alpha   90.00
_cell.angle_beta   90.00
_cell.angle_gamma   90.00
#
_symmetry.space_group_name_H-M   'P 1'
#
loop_
_entity.id
_entity.type
_entity.pdbx_description
1 polymer ?
#
loop_
_entity_poly.entity_id
_entity_poly.type
_entity_poly.pdbx_seq_one_letter_code
_entity_poly.pdbx_strand_id
1 'polypeptide(L)'
;MDGAGQITQCGIPPGENFTYEINADQAGTYWIHGHYNHQNVDGLRTPLVIYDTEPAVLDYDEDILVSLEEWYVNEFKDRMKEVLNPLIPFPPPPSFPYGLINGINGNNSTPITFVPGRKYRLRVVNMASTEWFKFSLPGHQLQIIEADGIDSVPHTVDGLDLGPGQRYSAVVTAHDTDAYNYQYNATLYASFVPFLPGMNPR
;
A
#
# COMPACT_ATOMS: atom_id res chain seq x y z
N MET A 1 4.19 -19.16 12.10
CA MET A 1 3.61 -18.46 13.28
C MET A 1 3.13 -17.08 12.83
N ASP A 2 2.08 -16.54 13.46
CA ASP A 2 1.35 -15.34 13.00
C ASP A 2 1.99 -13.99 13.40
N GLY A 3 2.66 -13.91 14.56
CA GLY A 3 3.41 -12.69 14.94
C GLY A 3 2.61 -11.59 15.65
N ALA A 4 1.31 -11.81 15.92
CA ALA A 4 0.51 -10.91 16.74
C ALA A 4 0.96 -10.92 18.22
N GLY A 5 1.61 -9.83 18.64
CA GLY A 5 2.12 -9.70 20.00
C GLY A 5 1.02 -9.72 21.06
N GLN A 6 1.27 -10.44 22.16
CA GLN A 6 0.33 -10.72 23.24
C GLN A 6 -0.87 -11.60 22.85
N ILE A 7 -0.97 -12.05 21.60
CA ILE A 7 -2.01 -12.96 21.13
C ILE A 7 -1.42 -14.32 20.77
N THR A 8 -0.55 -14.36 19.77
CA THR A 8 0.07 -15.60 19.29
C THR A 8 1.49 -15.80 19.82
N GLN A 9 2.09 -14.75 20.38
CA GLN A 9 3.40 -14.81 21.03
C GLN A 9 3.66 -13.63 21.99
N CYS A 10 4.67 -13.78 22.85
CA CYS A 10 5.27 -12.66 23.59
C CYS A 10 6.08 -11.75 22.64
N GLY A 11 6.32 -10.51 23.05
CA GLY A 11 7.24 -9.60 22.34
C GLY A 11 8.68 -10.12 22.39
N ILE A 12 9.43 -9.90 21.31
CA ILE A 12 10.85 -10.28 21.21
C ILE A 12 11.69 -9.25 21.97
N PRO A 13 12.42 -9.61 23.05
CA PRO A 13 13.19 -8.65 23.82
C PRO A 13 14.39 -8.06 23.05
N PRO A 14 14.89 -6.87 23.43
CA PRO A 14 16.10 -6.31 22.84
C PRO A 14 17.30 -7.27 22.98
N GLY A 15 17.99 -7.53 21.87
CA GLY A 15 19.16 -8.43 21.83
C GLY A 15 18.81 -9.91 21.64
N GLU A 16 17.53 -10.26 21.66
CA GLU A 16 17.05 -11.63 21.43
C GLU A 16 16.61 -11.83 19.98
N ASN A 17 16.53 -13.09 19.56
CA ASN A 17 16.11 -13.49 18.23
C ASN A 17 14.89 -14.42 18.30
N PHE A 18 14.08 -14.37 17.24
CA PHE A 18 12.99 -15.31 17.03
C PHE A 18 12.91 -15.67 15.56
N THR A 19 12.68 -16.94 15.26
CA THR A 19 12.55 -17.44 13.88
C THR A 19 11.08 -17.65 13.55
N TYR A 20 10.60 -16.94 12.53
CA TYR A 20 9.28 -17.18 11.95
C TYR A 20 9.39 -18.19 10.81
N GLU A 21 8.76 -19.34 10.98
CA GLU A 21 8.54 -20.32 9.90
C GLU A 21 7.08 -20.24 9.46
N ILE A 22 6.86 -20.04 8.17
CA ILE A 22 5.55 -19.84 7.53
C ILE A 22 5.54 -20.69 6.26
N ASN A 23 4.50 -21.51 6.10
CA ASN A 23 4.25 -22.23 4.85
C ASN A 23 3.52 -21.29 3.89
N ALA A 24 4.11 -21.07 2.72
CA ALA A 24 3.57 -20.21 1.67
C ALA A 24 2.74 -21.05 0.69
N ASP A 25 1.53 -21.43 1.11
CA ASP A 25 0.66 -22.32 0.34
C ASP A 25 -0.20 -21.59 -0.72
N GLN A 26 -0.13 -20.26 -0.74
CA GLN A 26 -0.89 -19.40 -1.65
C GLN A 26 0.03 -18.37 -2.29
N ALA A 27 0.03 -18.32 -3.61
CA ALA A 27 0.70 -17.29 -4.38
C ALA A 27 -0.12 -15.99 -4.40
N GLY A 28 0.54 -14.85 -4.55
CA GLY A 28 -0.11 -13.55 -4.61
C GLY A 28 0.69 -12.42 -3.99
N THR A 29 0.00 -11.31 -3.77
CA THR A 29 0.56 -10.07 -3.22
C THR A 29 0.21 -9.93 -1.74
N TYR A 30 1.26 -9.87 -0.91
CA TYR A 30 1.21 -9.77 0.53
C TYR A 30 2.12 -8.64 1.01
N TRP A 31 2.19 -8.50 2.33
CA TRP A 31 3.10 -7.60 3.03
C TRP A 31 3.25 -8.11 4.46
N ILE A 32 4.37 -7.77 5.08
CA ILE A 32 4.68 -8.08 6.47
C ILE A 32 4.83 -6.76 7.20
N HIS A 33 4.34 -6.69 8.44
CA HIS A 33 4.50 -5.52 9.28
C HIS A 33 4.65 -5.87 10.76
N GLY A 34 5.17 -4.93 11.54
CA GLY A 34 5.21 -5.04 12.99
C GLY A 34 3.78 -5.12 13.55
N HIS A 35 3.51 -6.16 14.33
CA HIS A 35 2.21 -6.39 14.97
C HIS A 35 2.29 -6.28 16.50
N TYR A 36 3.12 -5.35 16.97
CA TYR A 36 3.26 -4.99 18.37
C TYR A 36 3.27 -3.47 18.52
N ASN A 37 2.34 -2.95 19.33
CA ASN A 37 2.02 -1.52 19.37
C ASN A 37 1.78 -0.99 17.94
N HIS A 38 2.51 0.04 17.53
CA HIS A 38 2.32 0.73 16.25
C HIS A 38 3.64 0.82 15.47
N GLN A 39 4.48 -0.21 15.63
CA GLN A 39 5.76 -0.30 14.92
C GLN A 39 5.58 -0.21 13.40
N ASN A 40 4.45 -0.65 12.85
CA ASN A 40 4.16 -0.54 11.42
C ASN A 40 4.03 0.93 10.96
N VAL A 41 3.38 1.80 11.74
CA VAL A 41 3.23 3.24 11.46
C VAL A 41 4.61 3.92 11.50
N ASP A 42 5.46 3.50 12.43
CA ASP A 42 6.83 3.99 12.58
C ASP A 42 7.80 3.35 11.55
N GLY A 43 7.29 2.58 10.58
CA GLY A 43 8.04 2.12 9.40
C GLY A 43 8.45 0.65 9.37
N LEU A 44 8.12 -0.16 10.39
CA LEU A 44 8.40 -1.61 10.37
C LEU A 44 7.38 -2.34 9.50
N ARG A 45 7.56 -2.26 8.18
CA ARG A 45 6.69 -2.87 7.17
C ARG A 45 7.44 -3.07 5.86
N THR A 46 7.04 -4.09 5.09
CA THR A 46 7.60 -4.35 3.75
C THR A 46 6.60 -5.17 2.93
N PRO A 47 6.48 -4.94 1.61
CA PRO A 47 5.72 -5.82 0.75
C PRO A 47 6.37 -7.21 0.64
N LEU A 48 5.56 -8.22 0.33
CA LEU A 48 5.96 -9.61 0.13
C LEU A 48 5.20 -10.17 -1.09
N VAL A 49 5.91 -10.70 -2.07
CA VAL A 49 5.30 -11.38 -3.21
C VAL A 49 5.64 -12.86 -3.15
N ILE A 50 4.62 -13.71 -3.21
CA ILE A 50 4.77 -15.16 -3.35
C ILE A 50 4.42 -15.48 -4.80
N TYR A 51 5.40 -15.94 -5.56
CA TYR A 51 5.20 -16.32 -6.96
C TYR A 51 4.62 -17.73 -7.04
N ASP A 52 3.68 -17.91 -7.97
CA ASP A 52 3.16 -19.23 -8.29
C ASP A 52 4.25 -20.05 -8.99
N THR A 53 4.24 -21.36 -8.76
CA THR A 53 5.08 -22.31 -9.49
C THR A 53 4.50 -22.61 -10.87
N GLU A 54 3.20 -22.43 -11.04
CA GLU A 54 2.53 -22.59 -12.33
C GLU A 54 2.67 -21.30 -13.17
N PRO A 55 2.75 -21.42 -14.51
CA PRO A 55 2.78 -20.26 -15.38
C PRO A 55 1.55 -19.37 -15.18
N ALA A 56 1.75 -18.06 -15.16
CA ALA A 56 0.64 -17.12 -15.10
C ALA A 56 -0.35 -17.38 -16.26
N VAL A 57 -1.64 -17.52 -15.93
CA VAL A 57 -2.71 -17.72 -16.92
C VAL A 57 -2.92 -16.44 -17.75
N LEU A 58 -2.51 -15.29 -17.22
CA LEU A 58 -2.66 -13.97 -17.84
C LEU A 58 -1.32 -13.50 -18.42
N ASP A 59 -1.41 -12.94 -19.63
CA ASP A 59 -0.27 -12.47 -20.42
C ASP A 59 0.24 -11.11 -19.91
N TYR A 60 1.39 -11.11 -19.24
CA TYR A 60 2.15 -9.93 -18.88
C TYR A 60 3.66 -10.24 -18.87
N ASP A 61 4.50 -9.22 -19.08
CA ASP A 61 5.94 -9.34 -19.20
C ASP A 61 6.67 -9.29 -17.85
N GLU A 62 6.24 -8.40 -16.96
CA GLU A 62 7.00 -8.06 -15.74
C GLU A 62 6.10 -7.57 -14.60
N ASP A 63 6.50 -7.84 -13.36
CA ASP A 63 5.87 -7.33 -12.14
C ASP A 63 6.50 -6.00 -11.70
N ILE A 64 5.67 -5.04 -11.31
CA ILE A 64 6.11 -3.78 -10.71
C ILE A 64 5.36 -3.59 -9.40
N LEU A 65 6.12 -3.38 -8.32
CA LEU A 65 5.58 -3.21 -6.99
C LEU A 65 5.35 -1.74 -6.64
N VAL A 66 4.15 -1.44 -6.17
CA VAL A 66 3.74 -0.10 -5.74
C VAL A 66 3.20 -0.21 -4.32
N SER A 67 4.02 0.19 -3.36
CA SER A 67 3.63 0.28 -1.96
C SER A 67 3.19 1.70 -1.62
N LEU A 68 2.01 1.81 -1.02
CA LEU A 68 1.38 3.05 -0.59
C LEU A 68 1.42 3.11 0.92
N GLU A 69 1.84 4.25 1.44
CA GLU A 69 2.24 4.37 2.84
C GLU A 69 1.82 5.72 3.39
N GLU A 70 1.17 5.74 4.56
CA GLU A 70 1.05 6.96 5.36
C GLU A 70 2.35 7.18 6.17
N TRP A 71 2.72 8.43 6.38
CA TRP A 71 3.92 8.80 7.15
C TRP A 71 3.70 10.02 8.03
N TYR A 72 4.02 9.87 9.32
CA TYR A 72 4.02 10.97 10.29
C TYR A 72 5.45 11.42 10.58
N VAL A 73 5.63 12.73 10.81
CA VAL A 73 6.95 13.29 11.16
C VAL A 73 7.39 12.88 12.57
N ASN A 74 6.42 12.72 13.48
CA ASN A 74 6.66 12.32 14.85
C ASN A 74 6.30 10.85 15.02
N GLU A 75 7.11 10.13 15.81
CA GLU A 75 6.83 8.75 16.19
C GLU A 75 5.47 8.62 16.88
N PHE A 76 4.87 7.45 16.70
CA PHE A 76 3.54 7.15 17.21
C PHE A 76 3.41 7.38 18.73
N LYS A 77 4.45 7.08 19.51
CA LYS A 77 4.45 7.25 20.98
C LYS A 77 4.17 8.69 21.43
N ASP A 78 4.62 9.68 20.64
CA ASP A 78 4.44 11.10 20.95
C ASP A 78 3.09 11.59 20.43
N ARG A 79 2.71 11.14 19.23
CA ARG A 79 1.38 11.39 18.66
C ARG A 79 0.25 10.89 19.56
N MET A 80 0.43 9.73 20.20
CA MET A 80 -0.58 9.19 21.11
C MET A 80 -0.83 10.05 22.34
N LYS A 81 0.17 10.80 22.81
CA LYS A 81 -0.03 11.74 23.91
C LYS A 81 -1.01 12.85 23.51
N GLU A 82 -0.99 13.25 22.24
CA GLU A 82 -1.90 14.26 21.69
C GLU A 82 -3.28 13.65 21.43
N VAL A 83 -3.34 12.48 20.78
CA VAL A 83 -4.60 11.78 20.46
C VAL A 83 -5.39 11.42 21.72
N LEU A 84 -4.71 10.99 22.78
CA LEU A 84 -5.35 10.61 24.05
C LEU A 84 -5.58 11.79 25.00
N ASN A 85 -5.22 13.02 24.63
CA ASN A 85 -5.43 14.18 25.48
C ASN A 85 -6.86 14.73 25.30
N PRO A 86 -7.73 14.64 26.32
CA PRO A 86 -9.12 15.09 26.22
C PRO A 86 -9.25 16.62 26.08
N LEU A 87 -8.15 17.36 26.29
CA LEU A 87 -8.12 18.82 26.12
C LEU A 87 -7.75 19.24 24.69
N ILE A 88 -7.34 18.31 23.83
CA ILE A 88 -6.98 18.59 22.44
C ILE A 88 -8.14 18.16 21.54
N PRO A 89 -8.70 19.06 20.71
CA PRO A 89 -9.72 18.68 19.73
C PRO A 89 -9.21 17.61 18.76
N PHE A 90 -10.02 16.59 18.51
CA PHE A 90 -9.70 15.55 17.54
C PHE A 90 -10.12 16.00 16.12
N PRO A 91 -9.25 15.83 15.10
CA PRO A 91 -7.90 15.27 15.17
C PRO A 91 -6.83 16.32 15.59
N PRO A 92 -5.82 15.94 16.39
CA PRO A 92 -4.78 16.86 16.87
C PRO A 92 -3.96 17.45 15.70
N PRO A 93 -3.68 18.77 15.66
CA PRO A 93 -2.84 19.39 14.63
C PRO A 93 -1.34 19.08 14.82
N PRO A 94 -0.54 18.89 13.74
CA PRO A 94 -0.96 18.70 12.36
C PRO A 94 -1.60 17.32 12.18
N SER A 95 -2.82 17.29 11.65
CA SER A 95 -3.70 16.12 11.70
C SER A 95 -3.41 15.09 10.62
N PHE A 96 -2.78 15.50 9.51
CA PHE A 96 -2.71 14.69 8.30
C PHE A 96 -1.29 14.15 8.08
N PRO A 97 -1.13 12.84 7.83
CA PRO A 97 0.14 12.28 7.44
C PRO A 97 0.48 12.67 6.00
N TYR A 98 1.73 12.44 5.65
CA TYR A 98 2.17 12.44 4.27
C TYR A 98 1.85 11.09 3.61
N GLY A 99 1.64 11.10 2.29
CA GLY A 99 1.62 9.89 1.48
C GLY A 99 3.02 9.61 0.90
N LEU A 100 3.47 8.36 1.00
CA LEU A 100 4.67 7.87 0.34
C LEU A 100 4.30 6.80 -0.70
N ILE A 101 5.13 6.72 -1.73
CA ILE A 101 5.12 5.68 -2.75
C ILE A 101 6.50 5.02 -2.68
N ASN A 102 6.55 3.73 -2.34
CA ASN A 102 7.80 2.99 -2.15
C ASN A 102 8.76 3.71 -1.19
N GLY A 103 8.26 4.14 -0.03
CA GLY A 103 9.02 4.87 0.98
C GLY A 103 9.39 6.32 0.66
N ILE A 104 9.00 6.86 -0.52
CA ILE A 104 9.38 8.21 -0.95
C ILE A 104 8.15 9.09 -1.18
N ASN A 105 8.22 10.33 -0.72
CA ASN A 105 7.13 11.29 -0.84
C ASN A 105 7.05 11.91 -2.25
N GLY A 106 5.85 11.86 -2.84
CA GLY A 106 5.45 12.69 -3.98
C GLY A 106 6.41 12.66 -5.17
N ASN A 107 6.74 13.84 -5.71
CA ASN A 107 7.57 14.02 -6.91
C ASN A 107 9.02 13.53 -6.77
N ASN A 108 9.46 13.15 -5.57
CA ASN A 108 10.79 12.57 -5.37
C ASN A 108 10.80 11.05 -5.61
N SER A 109 9.63 10.41 -5.76
CA SER A 109 9.54 8.99 -6.05
C SER A 109 10.18 8.66 -7.40
N THR A 110 10.78 7.47 -7.50
CA THR A 110 11.31 6.98 -8.77
C THR A 110 10.15 6.73 -9.73
N PRO A 111 10.18 7.28 -10.96
CA PRO A 111 9.14 7.02 -11.94
C PRO A 111 9.01 5.54 -12.29
N ILE A 112 7.78 5.07 -12.45
CA ILE A 112 7.51 3.77 -13.06
C ILE A 112 7.89 3.86 -14.55
N THR A 113 8.76 2.98 -15.02
CA THR A 113 9.24 3.00 -16.41
C THR A 113 8.61 1.86 -17.19
N PHE A 114 7.99 2.20 -18.32
CA PHE A 114 7.45 1.22 -19.26
C PHE A 114 8.27 1.19 -20.55
N VAL A 115 8.46 -0.01 -21.09
CA VAL A 115 8.91 -0.22 -22.46
C VAL A 115 7.67 -0.23 -23.36
N PRO A 116 7.68 0.50 -24.49
CA PRO A 116 6.53 0.56 -25.39
C PRO A 116 6.01 -0.83 -25.82
N GLY A 117 4.69 -0.98 -25.83
CA GLY A 117 3.97 -2.19 -26.24
C GLY A 117 4.01 -3.37 -25.24
N ARG A 118 4.74 -3.25 -24.12
CA ARG A 118 4.81 -4.30 -23.08
C ARG A 118 3.65 -4.23 -22.10
N LYS A 119 3.38 -5.34 -21.43
CA LYS A 119 2.35 -5.47 -20.39
C LYS A 119 2.99 -5.67 -19.03
N TYR A 120 2.52 -4.95 -18.04
CA TYR A 120 3.06 -4.98 -16.68
C TYR A 120 1.98 -5.37 -15.68
N ARG A 121 2.31 -6.21 -14.71
CA ARG A 121 1.48 -6.46 -13.52
C ARG A 121 1.89 -5.49 -12.42
N LEU A 122 1.10 -4.45 -12.21
CA LEU A 122 1.25 -3.55 -11.07
C LEU A 122 0.67 -4.20 -9.83
N ARG A 123 1.50 -4.45 -8.81
CA ARG A 123 1.10 -4.96 -7.49
C ARG A 123 0.99 -3.80 -6.53
N VAL A 124 -0.23 -3.32 -6.31
CA VAL A 124 -0.50 -2.14 -5.47
C VAL A 124 -0.89 -2.60 -4.07
N VAL A 125 -0.17 -2.13 -3.05
CA VAL A 125 -0.34 -2.52 -1.65
C VAL A 125 -0.55 -1.26 -0.82
N ASN A 126 -1.68 -1.16 -0.09
CA ASN A 126 -1.83 -0.12 0.92
C ASN A 126 -1.32 -0.63 2.28
N MET A 127 -0.14 -0.14 2.68
CA MET A 127 0.49 -0.45 3.97
C MET A 127 0.31 0.65 5.02
N ALA A 128 -0.63 1.59 4.80
CA ALA A 128 -1.07 2.55 5.82
C ALA A 128 -1.76 1.83 6.99
N SER A 129 -1.87 2.49 8.15
CA SER A 129 -2.64 1.99 9.29
C SER A 129 -4.00 2.65 9.40
N THR A 130 -4.15 3.88 8.92
CA THR A 130 -5.42 4.63 9.02
C THR A 130 -5.95 5.06 7.67
N GLU A 131 -5.08 5.58 6.79
CA GLU A 131 -5.53 6.30 5.62
C GLU A 131 -5.85 5.41 4.41
N TRP A 132 -6.83 5.87 3.63
CA TRP A 132 -7.16 5.27 2.35
C TRP A 132 -6.33 5.92 1.25
N PHE A 133 -6.08 5.15 0.20
CA PHE A 133 -5.44 5.64 -0.99
C PHE A 133 -6.32 5.42 -2.22
N LYS A 134 -6.37 6.44 -3.07
CA LYS A 134 -6.81 6.30 -4.45
C LYS A 134 -5.61 6.27 -5.37
N PHE A 135 -5.38 5.13 -6.03
CA PHE A 135 -4.34 4.98 -7.04
C PHE A 135 -4.94 5.07 -8.44
N SER A 136 -4.34 5.88 -9.33
CA SER A 136 -4.74 5.93 -10.74
C SER A 136 -3.55 6.22 -11.65
N LEU A 137 -3.65 5.76 -12.89
CA LEU A 137 -2.67 6.03 -13.95
C LEU A 137 -3.39 6.62 -15.18
N PRO A 138 -3.78 7.91 -15.14
CA PRO A 138 -4.39 8.58 -16.28
C PRO A 138 -3.66 8.31 -17.60
N GLY A 139 -4.43 8.00 -18.64
CA GLY A 139 -3.90 7.56 -19.95
C GLY A 139 -3.68 6.06 -20.06
N HIS A 140 -3.85 5.29 -18.98
CA HIS A 140 -3.85 3.83 -18.99
C HIS A 140 -5.09 3.30 -18.26
N GLN A 141 -5.55 2.13 -18.68
CA GLN A 141 -6.60 1.39 -17.98
C GLN A 141 -5.95 0.36 -17.05
N LEU A 142 -6.54 0.15 -15.87
CA LEU A 142 -6.08 -0.86 -14.91
C LEU A 142 -7.00 -2.08 -15.04
N GLN A 143 -6.51 -3.18 -15.60
CA GLN A 143 -7.25 -4.43 -15.63
C GLN A 143 -6.93 -5.23 -14.35
N ILE A 144 -7.84 -5.23 -13.39
CA ILE A 144 -7.65 -5.93 -12.11
C ILE A 144 -7.77 -7.43 -12.30
N ILE A 145 -6.82 -8.15 -11.73
CA ILE A 145 -6.65 -9.59 -11.89
C ILE A 145 -6.46 -10.32 -10.56
N GLU A 146 -6.10 -9.61 -9.48
CA GLU A 146 -5.92 -10.18 -8.14
C GLU A 146 -6.47 -9.20 -7.10
N ALA A 147 -7.12 -9.72 -6.07
CA ALA A 147 -7.46 -9.00 -4.85
C ALA A 147 -7.03 -9.83 -3.62
N ASP A 148 -6.21 -9.23 -2.75
CA ASP A 148 -5.73 -9.84 -1.50
C ASP A 148 -5.09 -11.23 -1.64
N GLY A 149 -4.35 -11.46 -2.74
CA GLY A 149 -3.70 -12.73 -3.04
C GLY A 149 -4.61 -13.76 -3.73
N ILE A 150 -5.88 -13.42 -4.00
CA ILE A 150 -6.81 -14.28 -4.71
C ILE A 150 -7.02 -13.75 -6.12
N ASP A 151 -6.82 -14.62 -7.12
CA ASP A 151 -7.12 -14.29 -8.50
C ASP A 151 -8.60 -13.98 -8.68
N SER A 152 -8.88 -12.95 -9.47
CA SER A 152 -10.23 -12.46 -9.74
C SER A 152 -10.55 -12.61 -11.23
N VAL A 153 -11.85 -12.58 -11.54
CA VAL A 153 -12.26 -12.41 -12.94
C VAL A 153 -11.79 -11.02 -13.41
N PRO A 154 -11.06 -10.92 -14.54
CA PRO A 154 -10.51 -9.65 -15.00
C PRO A 154 -11.58 -8.57 -15.15
N HIS A 155 -11.34 -7.41 -14.54
CA HIS A 155 -12.24 -6.26 -14.64
C HIS A 155 -11.46 -4.95 -14.75
N THR A 156 -11.88 -4.08 -15.66
CA THR A 156 -11.14 -2.87 -16.00
C THR A 156 -11.70 -1.66 -15.26
N VAL A 157 -10.80 -0.85 -14.67
CA VAL A 157 -11.13 0.37 -13.92
C VAL A 157 -10.15 1.50 -14.24
N ASP A 158 -10.59 2.75 -14.04
CA ASP A 158 -9.74 3.95 -14.19
C ASP A 158 -8.85 4.22 -12.96
N GLY A 159 -9.16 3.60 -11.82
CA GLY A 159 -8.45 3.79 -10.57
C GLY A 159 -8.94 2.84 -9.48
N LEU A 160 -8.16 2.76 -8.41
CA LEU A 160 -8.35 1.86 -7.30
C LEU A 160 -8.48 2.64 -6.01
N ASP A 161 -9.53 2.37 -5.25
CA ASP A 161 -9.66 2.80 -3.86
C ASP A 161 -9.21 1.63 -2.97
N LEU A 162 -8.14 1.83 -2.19
CA LEU A 162 -7.54 0.81 -1.32
C LEU A 162 -7.63 1.26 0.14
N GLY A 163 -8.31 0.47 0.96
CA GLY A 163 -8.25 0.60 2.40
C GLY A 163 -6.94 0.05 2.98
N PRO A 164 -6.58 0.43 4.23
CA PRO A 164 -5.44 -0.15 4.94
C PRO A 164 -5.41 -1.68 4.88
N GLY A 165 -4.27 -2.23 4.47
CA GLY A 165 -4.02 -3.67 4.37
C GLY A 165 -4.50 -4.37 3.10
N GLN A 166 -5.22 -3.68 2.21
CA GLN A 166 -5.68 -4.25 0.94
C GLN A 166 -4.58 -4.25 -0.13
N ARG A 167 -4.65 -5.25 -1.01
CA ARG A 167 -3.76 -5.41 -2.16
C ARG A 167 -4.56 -5.72 -3.40
N TYR A 168 -4.16 -5.10 -4.52
CA TYR A 168 -4.69 -5.44 -5.83
C TYR A 168 -3.53 -5.61 -6.81
N SER A 169 -3.66 -6.59 -7.72
CA SER A 169 -2.82 -6.62 -8.92
C SER A 169 -3.62 -6.17 -10.13
N ALA A 170 -3.03 -5.28 -10.93
CA ALA A 170 -3.59 -4.81 -12.19
C ALA A 170 -2.63 -5.07 -13.35
N VAL A 171 -3.11 -5.60 -14.46
CA VAL A 171 -2.37 -5.59 -15.72
C VAL A 171 -2.56 -4.22 -16.39
N VAL A 172 -1.44 -3.63 -16.80
CA VAL A 172 -1.36 -2.36 -17.52
C VAL A 172 -0.59 -2.59 -18.81
N THR A 173 -1.18 -2.22 -19.94
CA THR A 173 -0.50 -2.27 -21.25
C THR A 173 0.10 -0.91 -21.54
N ALA A 174 1.42 -0.86 -21.76
CA ALA A 174 2.12 0.34 -22.17
C ALA A 174 1.71 0.73 -23.60
N HIS A 175 1.65 2.04 -23.87
CA HIS A 175 1.45 2.53 -25.24
C HIS A 175 2.59 2.08 -26.16
N ASP A 176 2.33 2.02 -27.46
CA ASP A 176 3.33 1.62 -28.48
C ASP A 176 4.39 2.71 -28.75
N THR A 177 4.44 3.77 -27.93
CA THR A 177 5.37 4.90 -28.07
C THR A 177 5.88 5.37 -26.70
N ASP A 178 7.12 5.88 -26.68
CA ASP A 178 7.79 6.54 -25.55
C ASP A 178 7.76 8.08 -25.64
N ALA A 179 6.96 8.64 -26.55
CA ALA A 179 6.93 10.08 -26.82
C ALA A 179 6.34 10.92 -25.66
N TYR A 180 5.65 10.29 -24.71
CA TYR A 180 4.92 10.97 -23.64
C TYR A 180 5.17 10.34 -22.27
N ASN A 181 5.24 11.19 -21.25
CA ASN A 181 5.17 10.77 -19.86
C ASN A 181 3.75 10.95 -19.34
N TYR A 182 3.32 10.04 -18.46
CA TYR A 182 2.01 10.08 -17.83
C TYR A 182 2.18 10.25 -16.33
N GLN A 183 1.43 11.18 -15.74
CA GLN A 183 1.37 11.32 -14.29
C GLN A 183 0.50 10.20 -13.73
N TYR A 184 1.01 9.48 -12.73
CA TYR A 184 0.21 8.60 -11.88
C TYR A 184 -0.07 9.31 -10.55
N ASN A 185 -1.18 8.94 -9.92
CA ASN A 185 -1.64 9.55 -8.69
C ASN A 185 -1.74 8.48 -7.59
N ALA A 186 -1.28 8.84 -6.40
CA ALA A 186 -1.59 8.14 -5.15
C ALA A 186 -2.16 9.16 -4.18
N THR A 187 -3.47 9.35 -4.23
CA THR A 187 -4.16 10.35 -3.43
C THR A 187 -4.54 9.77 -2.08
N LEU A 188 -3.93 10.29 -1.03
CA LEU A 188 -4.30 10.00 0.36
C LEU A 188 -5.62 10.68 0.71
N TYR A 189 -6.56 9.97 1.34
CA TYR A 189 -7.76 10.56 1.88
C TYR A 189 -8.24 9.87 3.17
N ALA A 190 -8.72 10.68 4.11
CA ALA A 190 -9.24 10.21 5.38
C ALA A 190 -10.72 9.83 5.28
N SER A 191 -11.04 8.56 5.51
CA SER A 191 -12.43 8.07 5.51
C SER A 191 -13.16 8.25 6.84
N PHE A 192 -12.44 8.56 7.92
CA PHE A 192 -13.00 8.74 9.27
C PHE A 192 -13.44 10.18 9.58
N VAL A 193 -13.18 11.15 8.70
CA VAL A 193 -13.78 12.48 8.81
C VAL A 193 -15.09 12.45 8.02
N PRO A 194 -16.28 12.62 8.65
CA PRO A 194 -17.51 12.74 7.91
C PRO A 194 -17.36 13.88 6.88
N PHE A 195 -17.87 13.66 5.67
CA PHE A 195 -17.87 14.65 4.58
C PHE A 195 -18.19 16.04 5.15
N LEU A 196 -17.20 16.92 5.22
CA LEU A 196 -17.46 18.33 5.50
C LEU A 196 -18.04 18.91 4.21
N PRO A 197 -19.31 19.38 4.20
CA PRO A 197 -19.90 19.96 3.01
C PRO A 197 -19.02 21.12 2.52
N GLY A 198 -18.49 21.02 1.29
CA GLY A 198 -17.69 22.09 0.67
C GLY A 198 -16.19 21.80 0.50
N MET A 199 -15.66 20.69 1.01
CA MET A 199 -14.29 20.25 0.72
C MET A 199 -14.31 19.09 -0.29
N ASN A 200 -14.36 19.41 -1.58
CA ASN A 200 -14.04 18.44 -2.63
C ASN A 200 -12.51 18.33 -2.76
N PRO A 201 -11.93 17.12 -2.77
CA PRO A 201 -10.59 16.95 -3.32
C PRO A 201 -10.69 17.21 -4.84
N ARG A 202 -9.98 18.22 -5.31
CA ARG A 202 -9.64 18.35 -6.74
C ARG A 202 -8.43 17.49 -7.03
#